data_AF-A0A3B0BLK4-F1
#
_entry.id   AF-A0A3B0BLK4-F1
#
_cell.length_a   1.000
_cell.length_b   1.000
_cell.length_c   1.000
_cell.angle_alpha   90.00
_cell.angle_beta   90.00
_cell.angle_gamma   90.00
#
_symmetry.space_group_name_H-M   'P 1'
#
loop_
_entity.id
_entity.type
_entity.pdbx_description
1 polymer ?
#
loop_
_entity_poly.entity_id
_entity_poly.type
_entity_poly.pdbx_seq_one_letter_code
_entity_poly.pdbx_strand_id
1 'polypeptide(L)'
;KAFLKSVDPGNVITWSLGELTSTAADASTAHFHIEGGTHKLKAYGSRFVGGKYAVTGGGFGGSNYMFISSVIEENVNRSALPAETGSIQTSTDNLTIA
;
A
#
# COMPACT_ATOMS: atom_id res chain seq x y z
N LYS A 1 -2.06 -8.62 11.47
CA LYS A 1 -1.76 -9.65 10.44
C LYS A 1 -1.46 -8.94 9.13
N ALA A 2 -0.40 -9.32 8.42
CA ALA A 2 -0.07 -8.73 7.12
C ALA A 2 0.67 -9.75 6.24
N PHE A 3 0.50 -9.68 4.92
CA PHE A 3 1.30 -10.49 3.99
C PHE A 3 2.72 -9.94 3.85
N LEU A 4 2.84 -8.61 3.72
CA LEU A 4 4.12 -7.90 3.74
C LEU A 4 4.16 -6.98 4.96
N LYS A 5 5.25 -7.00 5.73
CA LYS A 5 5.39 -6.17 6.93
C LYS A 5 6.79 -5.58 7.07
N SER A 6 6.85 -4.28 7.32
CA SER A 6 8.04 -3.55 7.76
C SER A 6 7.61 -2.46 8.73
N VAL A 7 8.07 -2.50 9.97
CA VAL A 7 7.69 -1.54 11.01
C VAL A 7 8.88 -1.00 11.81
N ASP A 8 10.09 -1.46 11.51
CA ASP A 8 11.30 -0.99 12.19
C ASP A 8 11.72 0.37 11.59
N PRO A 9 11.97 1.40 12.42
CA PRO A 9 12.33 2.72 11.92
C PRO A 9 13.68 2.77 11.17
N GLY A 10 14.55 1.78 11.32
CA GLY A 10 15.81 1.66 10.59
C GLY A 10 15.68 1.01 9.20
N ASN A 11 14.51 0.49 8.84
CA ASN A 11 14.35 -0.21 7.57
C ASN A 11 14.40 0.75 6.37
N VAL A 12 15.16 0.35 5.35
CA VAL A 12 15.21 1.01 4.04
C VAL A 12 14.83 -0.01 2.97
N ILE A 13 13.62 0.09 2.43
CA ILE A 13 13.08 -0.93 1.51
C ILE A 13 12.36 -0.28 0.32
N THR A 14 12.67 -0.74 -0.89
CA THR A 14 11.89 -0.44 -2.09
C THR A 14 10.99 -1.62 -2.43
N TRP A 15 9.68 -1.39 -2.39
CA TRP A 15 8.64 -2.34 -2.74
C TRP A 15 8.18 -2.09 -4.18
N SER A 16 8.25 -3.11 -5.03
CA SER A 16 7.73 -3.05 -6.40
C SER A 16 6.78 -4.22 -6.62
N LEU A 17 5.48 -3.93 -6.49
CA LEU A 17 4.38 -4.86 -6.72
C LEU A 17 3.83 -4.62 -8.14
N GLY A 18 4.08 -5.57 -9.05
CA GLY A 18 3.55 -5.54 -10.41
C GLY A 18 2.15 -6.16 -10.48
N GLU A 19 1.95 -7.10 -11.40
CA GLU A 19 0.71 -7.89 -11.55
C GLU A 19 0.53 -8.94 -10.43
N LEU A 20 0.69 -8.52 -9.18
CA LEU A 20 0.42 -9.33 -7.99
C LEU A 20 -1.07 -9.40 -7.75
N THR A 21 -1.61 -10.61 -7.54
CA THR A 21 -2.92 -10.80 -6.91
C THR A 21 -2.73 -11.12 -5.44
N SER A 22 -3.37 -10.33 -4.56
CA SER A 22 -3.35 -10.53 -3.12
C SER A 22 -4.77 -10.58 -2.59
N THR A 23 -5.14 -11.67 -1.94
CA THR A 23 -6.50 -11.91 -1.42
C THR A 23 -6.46 -12.14 0.07
N ALA A 24 -7.12 -11.25 0.82
CA ALA A 24 -7.28 -11.35 2.25
C ALA A 24 -8.57 -12.10 2.59
N ALA A 25 -8.47 -13.14 3.42
CA ALA A 25 -9.62 -13.92 3.87
C ALA A 25 -10.53 -13.17 4.87
N ASP A 26 -10.04 -12.08 5.45
CA ASP A 26 -10.74 -11.29 6.47
C ASP A 26 -10.31 -9.81 6.42
N ALA A 27 -11.15 -8.92 6.96
CA ALA A 27 -10.90 -7.48 6.99
C ALA A 27 -9.72 -7.07 7.89
N SER A 28 -9.22 -7.96 8.76
CA SER A 28 -8.12 -7.66 9.67
C SER A 28 -6.73 -7.83 9.03
N THR A 29 -6.67 -8.52 7.89
CA THR A 29 -5.46 -8.84 7.15
C THR A 29 -5.02 -7.66 6.30
N ALA A 30 -3.82 -7.14 6.55
CA ALA A 30 -3.25 -6.13 5.67
C ALA A 30 -2.55 -6.77 4.46
N HIS A 31 -2.73 -6.21 3.26
CA HIS A 31 -1.89 -6.57 2.11
C HIS A 31 -0.43 -6.18 2.37
N PHE A 32 -0.25 -4.97 2.90
CA PHE A 32 1.03 -4.48 3.41
C PHE A 32 0.82 -3.67 4.69
N HIS A 33 1.72 -3.90 5.66
CA HIS A 33 1.86 -3.15 6.90
C HIS A 33 3.23 -2.46 6.91
N ILE A 34 3.27 -1.18 6.56
CA ILE A 34 4.50 -0.39 6.39
C ILE A 34 4.45 0.83 7.30
N GLU A 35 5.28 0.83 8.34
CA GLU A 35 5.41 1.91 9.33
C GLU A 35 6.89 2.21 9.59
N GLY A 36 7.20 3.42 10.04
CA GLY A 36 8.57 3.88 10.23
C GLY A 36 9.38 3.89 8.94
N GLY A 37 10.70 3.97 9.08
CA GLY A 37 11.64 3.66 8.01
C GLY A 37 11.72 4.69 6.89
N THR A 38 12.40 4.28 5.82
CA THR A 38 12.56 5.01 4.55
C THR A 38 12.09 4.08 3.44
N HIS A 39 10.86 4.29 2.96
CA HIS A 39 10.21 3.36 2.04
C HIS A 39 9.87 3.99 0.70
N LYS A 40 10.09 3.22 -0.37
CA LYS A 40 9.51 3.50 -1.68
C LYS A 40 8.53 2.37 -1.98
N LEU A 41 7.31 2.68 -2.33
CA LEU A 41 6.31 1.69 -2.71
C LEU A 41 5.74 2.04 -4.08
N LYS A 42 5.82 1.07 -4.99
CA LYS A 42 5.08 1.05 -6.25
C LYS A 42 4.17 -0.17 -6.27
N ALA A 43 2.87 0.03 -6.38
CA ALA A 43 1.91 -0.99 -6.79
C ALA A 43 1.29 -0.55 -8.11
N TYR A 44 1.48 -1.35 -9.16
CA TYR A 44 1.00 -1.03 -10.50
C TYR A 44 0.52 -2.29 -11.20
N GLY A 45 -0.73 -2.30 -11.68
CA GLY A 45 -1.34 -3.49 -12.29
C GLY A 45 -1.72 -4.59 -11.29
N SER A 46 -1.60 -4.34 -9.99
CA SER A 46 -1.94 -5.32 -8.94
C SER A 46 -3.46 -5.48 -8.77
N ARG A 47 -3.87 -6.62 -8.19
CA ARG A 47 -5.23 -6.86 -7.72
C ARG A 47 -5.24 -7.14 -6.22
N PHE A 48 -6.02 -6.39 -5.46
CA PHE A 48 -6.20 -6.53 -4.02
C PHE A 48 -7.66 -6.84 -3.70
N VAL A 49 -7.90 -7.88 -2.89
CA VAL A 49 -9.25 -8.35 -2.56
C VAL A 49 -9.41 -8.52 -1.06
N GLY A 50 -10.44 -7.89 -0.49
CA GLY A 50 -10.73 -7.87 0.94
C GLY A 50 -9.70 -7.09 1.76
N GLY A 51 -9.65 -7.35 3.07
CA GLY A 51 -8.54 -6.87 3.91
C GLY A 51 -8.39 -5.35 3.98
N LYS A 52 -7.15 -4.90 4.16
CA LYS A 52 -6.81 -3.49 4.35
C LYS A 52 -5.40 -3.12 3.89
N TYR A 53 -5.13 -1.83 3.85
CA TYR A 53 -3.78 -1.29 3.92
C TYR A 53 -3.47 -0.81 5.34
N ALA A 54 -2.21 -0.89 5.76
CA ALA A 54 -1.74 -0.34 7.03
C ALA A 54 -0.42 0.40 6.78
N VAL A 55 -0.50 1.72 6.52
CA VAL A 55 0.67 2.49 6.06
C VAL A 55 0.92 3.83 6.78
N THR A 56 0.19 4.07 7.86
CA THR A 56 0.33 5.30 8.63
C THR A 56 1.75 5.40 9.20
N GLY A 57 2.45 6.50 8.92
CA GLY A 57 3.82 6.70 9.42
C GLY A 57 4.90 5.90 8.68
N GLY A 58 4.62 5.33 7.51
CA GLY A 58 5.57 4.53 6.70
C GLY A 58 6.72 5.28 6.02
N GLY A 59 7.07 6.50 6.47
CA GLY A 59 8.27 7.19 5.99
C GLY A 59 8.24 7.66 4.52
N PHE A 60 7.05 7.88 3.95
CA PHE A 60 6.86 8.41 2.60
C PHE A 60 6.98 9.95 2.57
N GLY A 61 7.61 10.53 1.54
CA GLY A 61 7.93 11.96 1.46
C GLY A 61 9.42 12.24 1.16
N GLY A 62 9.76 13.49 0.83
CA GLY A 62 11.14 13.83 0.42
C GLY A 62 11.56 13.06 -0.85
N SER A 63 12.61 12.24 -0.76
CA SER A 63 13.04 11.36 -1.86
C SER A 63 12.34 9.99 -1.90
N ASN A 64 11.45 9.74 -0.94
CA ASN A 64 10.61 8.53 -0.84
C ASN A 64 9.22 8.77 -1.41
N TYR A 65 8.56 7.71 -1.86
CA TYR A 65 7.25 7.83 -2.50
C TYR A 65 6.34 6.62 -2.24
N MET A 66 5.05 6.87 -2.36
CA MET A 66 4.02 5.85 -2.49
C MET A 66 3.26 6.09 -3.79
N PHE A 67 3.28 5.10 -4.67
CA PHE A 67 2.56 5.11 -5.94
C PHE A 67 1.71 3.86 -6.06
N ILE A 68 0.38 4.03 -6.02
CA ILE A 68 -0.60 2.96 -6.23
C ILE A 68 -1.50 3.43 -7.38
N SER A 69 -1.35 2.83 -8.54
CA SER A 69 -2.06 3.23 -9.76
C SER A 69 -2.35 2.05 -10.67
N SER A 70 -3.40 2.13 -11.48
CA SER A 70 -3.83 1.05 -12.38
C SER A 70 -4.03 -0.28 -11.64
N VAL A 71 -4.53 -0.23 -10.39
CA VAL A 71 -4.86 -1.42 -9.60
C VAL A 71 -6.36 -1.70 -9.61
N ILE A 72 -6.72 -2.95 -9.31
CA ILE A 72 -8.10 -3.34 -9.02
C ILE A 72 -8.21 -3.66 -7.52
N GLU A 73 -9.14 -3.00 -6.84
CA GLU A 73 -9.37 -3.14 -5.40
C GLU A 73 -10.81 -3.56 -5.16
N GLU A 74 -11.03 -4.76 -4.61
CA GLU A 74 -12.36 -5.29 -4.29
C GLU A 74 -12.51 -5.37 -2.77
N ASN A 75 -13.41 -4.60 -2.17
CA ASN A 75 -13.67 -4.61 -0.73
C ASN A 75 -12.42 -4.34 0.15
N VAL A 76 -11.46 -3.56 -0.34
CA VAL A 76 -10.22 -3.23 0.39
C VAL A 76 -10.44 -2.00 1.26
N ASN A 77 -10.11 -2.09 2.56
CA ASN A 77 -10.13 -0.92 3.43
C ASN A 77 -8.88 -0.04 3.23
N ARG A 78 -9.11 1.19 2.75
CA ARG A 78 -8.10 2.19 2.43
C ARG A 78 -7.91 3.28 3.50
N SER A 79 -8.59 3.19 4.64
CA SER A 79 -8.66 4.28 5.63
C SER A 79 -7.32 4.68 6.25
N ALA A 80 -6.29 3.83 6.12
CA ALA A 80 -4.96 4.09 6.65
C ALA A 80 -3.98 4.69 5.63
N LEU A 81 -4.40 4.91 4.37
CA LEU A 81 -3.56 5.57 3.38
C LEU A 81 -3.26 7.02 3.81
N PRO A 82 -2.01 7.50 3.66
CA PRO A 82 -1.70 8.91 3.89
C PRO A 82 -2.42 9.79 2.87
N ALA A 83 -2.60 11.07 3.23
CA ALA A 83 -3.11 12.07 2.30
C ALA A 83 -2.21 12.15 1.06
N GLU A 84 -2.83 12.34 -0.11
CA GLU A 84 -2.09 12.47 -1.36
C GLU A 84 -1.27 13.77 -1.38
N THR A 85 -0.08 13.67 -1.98
CA THR A 85 0.87 14.77 -2.16
C THR A 85 1.63 14.54 -3.48
N GLY A 86 2.58 15.41 -3.83
CA GLY A 86 3.41 15.20 -5.03
C GLY A 86 4.20 13.87 -5.05
N SER A 87 4.50 13.29 -3.88
CA SER A 87 5.21 12.00 -3.77
C SER A 87 4.32 10.85 -3.26
N ILE A 88 3.04 11.11 -3.04
CA ILE A 88 2.06 10.11 -2.58
C ILE A 88 0.85 10.20 -3.51
N GLN A 89 0.73 9.23 -4.40
CA GLN A 89 -0.40 9.11 -5.33
C GLN A 89 -0.97 7.70 -5.21
N THR A 90 -2.25 7.61 -4.90
CA THR A 90 -2.92 6.34 -4.58
C THR A 90 -4.32 6.21 -5.19
N SER A 91 -4.82 7.24 -5.86
CA SER A 91 -6.18 7.28 -6.41
C SER A 91 -6.23 7.16 -7.93
N THR A 92 -5.15 7.53 -8.63
CA THR A 92 -5.13 7.66 -10.09
C THR A 92 -5.26 6.31 -10.81
N ASP A 93 -6.22 6.23 -11.72
CA ASP A 93 -6.50 5.07 -12.60
C ASP A 93 -6.82 3.75 -11.87
N ASN A 94 -7.24 3.83 -10.60
CA ASN A 94 -7.62 2.65 -9.83
C ASN A 94 -9.11 2.33 -10.02
N LEU A 95 -9.41 1.04 -10.16
CA LEU A 95 -10.78 0.53 -10.11
C LEU A 95 -11.08 0.03 -8.70
N THR A 96 -11.90 0.76 -7.96
CA THR A 96 -12.35 0.35 -6.62
C THR A 96 -13.78 -0.17 -6.69
N ILE A 97 -13.99 -1.39 -6.21
CA ILE A 97 -15.27 -2.11 -6.16
C ILE A 97 -15.60 -2.32 -4.67
N ALA A 98 -16.75 -1.80 -4.25
CA ALA A 98 -17.21 -1.85 -2.86
C ALA A 98 -18.29 -2.90 -2.62
#